data_AF-A0AAN9YFG6-F1
#
_entry.id   AF-A0AAN9YFG6-F1
#
_cell.length_a   1.000
_cell.length_b   1.000
_cell.length_c   1.000
_cell.angle_alpha   90.00
_cell.angle_beta   90.00
_cell.angle_gamma   90.00
#
_symmetry.space_group_name_H-M   'P 1'
#
loop_
_entity.id
_entity.type
_entity.pdbx_description
1 polymer ?
#
loop_
_entity_poly.entity_id
_entity_poly.type
_entity_poly.pdbx_seq_one_letter_code
_entity_poly.pdbx_strand_id
1 'polypeptide(L)'
;MQRKGKIRKERSLTPSCIYGHADLIDLPPNNVNVFPHPSFVDRQPRMADPAATLTSLLRAASIEDHDEVLKAANAAIKASKGDLQAHHTRVVALLNLDRWDDALRALAEGGDRLEAECLLEKAYALYKLGRLEEAEKLVQSTSEPSRALRQLGAQVAYRLEKFQDAASTYRRLETEGGGRPGEENDLRINTLATHAQLEWNGLGGVLAEKERQPSREDLEAFEPAYNAACGCIARGDFSRASVLLKRSRDLCEASEELSPEQKREELLPILVQHTYVLTRLGKEAEAAALERSIVPSE
;
A
#
# COMPACT_ATOMS: atom_id res chain seq x y z
N MET A 1 -0.70 58.42 -5.98
CA MET A 1 -1.70 57.42 -5.56
C MET A 1 -1.07 56.04 -5.60
N GLN A 2 -1.39 55.24 -4.58
CA GLN A 2 -0.74 53.99 -4.20
C GLN A 2 -0.91 52.81 -5.17
N ARG A 3 0.08 51.92 -5.08
CA ARG A 3 0.19 50.58 -5.67
C ARG A 3 -1.08 49.72 -5.49
N LYS A 4 -1.43 48.93 -6.50
CA LYS A 4 -1.97 47.57 -6.29
C LYS A 4 -1.34 46.62 -7.31
N GLY A 5 -0.19 46.07 -6.93
CA GLY A 5 0.37 44.89 -7.56
C GLY A 5 -0.55 43.70 -7.29
N LYS A 6 -0.98 43.04 -8.36
CA LYS A 6 -1.76 41.81 -8.30
C LYS A 6 -0.79 40.69 -7.95
N ILE A 7 -0.71 40.35 -6.67
CA ILE A 7 0.03 39.19 -6.17
C ILE A 7 -0.59 37.96 -6.85
N ARG A 8 0.12 37.39 -7.83
CA ARG A 8 -0.15 36.03 -8.31
C ARG A 8 0.07 35.14 -7.08
N LYS A 9 -0.99 34.54 -6.55
CA LYS A 9 -0.87 33.42 -5.62
C LYS A 9 0.00 32.38 -6.32
N GLU A 10 1.21 32.18 -5.80
CA GLU A 10 2.03 31.01 -6.10
C GLU A 10 1.13 29.79 -5.89
N ARG A 11 0.93 28.99 -6.94
CA ARG A 11 0.38 27.65 -6.78
C ARG A 11 1.42 26.90 -5.94
N SER A 12 1.07 26.61 -4.70
CA SER A 12 1.87 25.77 -3.82
C SER A 12 2.17 24.47 -4.55
N LEU A 13 3.44 24.22 -4.83
CA LEU A 13 3.98 22.90 -5.14
C LEU A 13 3.82 22.05 -3.87
N THR A 14 2.62 21.53 -3.63
CA THR A 14 2.38 20.50 -2.61
C THR A 14 2.98 19.19 -3.14
N PRO A 15 3.68 18.37 -2.34
CA PRO A 15 4.25 17.14 -2.82
C PRO A 15 3.13 16.13 -3.09
N SER A 16 2.80 15.92 -4.36
CA SER A 16 1.86 14.87 -4.80
C SER A 16 2.49 13.47 -4.82
N CYS A 17 3.71 13.31 -4.32
CA CYS A 17 4.54 12.12 -4.54
C CYS A 17 5.11 11.53 -3.24
N ILE A 18 4.35 11.55 -2.15
CA ILE A 18 4.75 10.87 -0.91
C ILE A 18 4.51 9.36 -1.08
N TYR A 19 5.48 8.52 -0.71
CA TYR A 19 5.35 7.07 -0.78
C TYR A 19 4.37 6.58 0.29
N GLY A 20 3.19 6.16 -0.13
CA GLY A 20 2.24 5.41 0.70
C GLY A 20 1.95 4.08 0.02
N HIS A 21 2.59 2.99 0.46
CA HIS A 21 2.31 1.68 -0.11
C HIS A 21 0.95 1.18 0.36
N ALA A 22 0.06 0.97 -0.62
CA ALA A 22 -1.16 0.20 -0.46
C ALA A 22 -1.05 -1.22 -1.02
N ASP A 23 0.04 -1.51 -1.72
CA ASP A 23 0.17 -2.72 -2.53
C ASP A 23 0.74 -3.93 -1.78
N LEU A 24 0.97 -3.82 -0.46
CA LEU A 24 1.55 -4.88 0.38
C LEU A 24 0.56 -5.58 1.31
N ILE A 25 -0.72 -5.62 0.96
CA ILE A 25 -1.55 -6.74 1.42
C ILE A 25 -1.28 -7.89 0.46
N ASP A 26 -0.14 -8.54 0.64
CA ASP A 26 -0.03 -9.97 0.29
C ASP A 26 -1.14 -10.64 1.09
N LEU A 27 -2.27 -10.89 0.43
CA LEU A 27 -3.30 -11.76 0.96
C LEU A 27 -2.59 -13.09 1.20
N PRO A 28 -2.46 -13.53 2.47
CA PRO A 28 -1.63 -14.68 2.77
C PRO A 28 -2.11 -15.87 1.94
N PRO A 29 -1.22 -16.58 1.22
CA PRO A 29 -1.58 -17.88 0.70
C PRO A 29 -1.80 -18.79 1.92
N ASN A 30 -3.06 -19.14 2.16
CA ASN A 30 -3.51 -20.19 3.05
C ASN A 30 -3.46 -19.91 4.57
N ASN A 31 -4.66 -19.87 5.17
CA ASN A 31 -4.90 -20.52 6.45
C ASN A 31 -5.70 -21.80 6.21
N VAL A 32 -5.13 -22.73 5.42
CA VAL A 32 -5.72 -24.05 5.17
C VAL A 32 -5.40 -24.92 6.39
N ASN A 33 -6.32 -24.95 7.35
CA ASN A 33 -6.22 -25.87 8.48
C ASN A 33 -6.18 -27.32 7.95
N VAL A 34 -5.04 -27.97 8.11
CA VAL A 34 -4.83 -29.40 7.86
C VAL A 34 -5.30 -30.18 9.09
N PHE A 35 -6.43 -30.88 9.00
CA PHE A 35 -6.85 -31.88 10.00
C PHE A 35 -7.28 -33.20 9.32
N PRO A 36 -7.22 -34.34 10.04
CA PRO A 36 -6.86 -35.63 9.45
C PRO A 36 -8.03 -36.36 8.79
N HIS A 37 -7.69 -37.09 7.72
CA HIS A 37 -8.57 -38.01 6.99
C HIS A 37 -9.21 -39.09 7.87
N PRO A 38 -10.49 -39.43 7.65
CA PRO A 38 -10.98 -40.78 7.88
C PRO A 38 -10.75 -41.63 6.62
N SER A 39 -10.24 -42.83 6.84
CA SER A 39 -10.18 -43.95 5.91
C SER A 39 -11.56 -44.33 5.40
N PHE A 40 -11.72 -44.62 4.11
CA PHE A 40 -12.29 -45.87 3.58
C PHE A 40 -12.24 -45.90 2.04
N VAL A 41 -12.13 -47.13 1.53
CA VAL A 41 -11.85 -47.53 0.14
C VAL A 41 -13.17 -47.69 -0.64
N ASP A 42 -13.25 -47.14 -1.86
CA ASP A 42 -13.67 -47.91 -3.05
C ASP A 42 -13.26 -47.21 -4.37
N ARG A 43 -12.95 -48.00 -5.41
CA ARG A 43 -12.41 -47.56 -6.71
C ARG A 43 -13.48 -47.65 -7.81
N GLN A 44 -13.74 -46.51 -8.44
CA GLN A 44 -14.16 -46.38 -9.84
C GLN A 44 -13.25 -45.35 -10.53
N PRO A 45 -13.10 -45.35 -11.88
CA PRO A 45 -12.16 -44.46 -12.57
C PRO A 45 -12.64 -43.01 -12.43
N ARG A 46 -12.06 -42.29 -11.46
CA ARG A 46 -12.46 -40.94 -11.10
C ARG A 46 -11.98 -39.96 -12.18
N MET A 47 -12.92 -39.24 -12.79
CA MET A 47 -12.62 -37.85 -13.17
C MET A 47 -12.04 -37.17 -11.93
N ALA A 48 -10.97 -36.39 -12.09
CA ALA A 48 -10.33 -35.74 -10.96
C ALA A 48 -11.36 -34.99 -10.12
N ASP A 49 -11.37 -35.25 -8.81
CA ASP A 49 -12.27 -34.60 -7.86
C ASP A 49 -11.97 -33.08 -7.89
N PRO A 50 -12.93 -32.21 -8.26
CA PRO A 50 -12.69 -30.77 -8.35
C PRO A 50 -12.14 -30.16 -7.06
N ALA A 51 -12.52 -30.69 -5.89
CA ALA A 51 -11.98 -30.25 -4.60
C ALA A 51 -10.52 -30.69 -4.42
N ALA A 52 -10.19 -31.91 -4.85
CA ALA A 52 -8.82 -32.40 -4.87
C ALA A 52 -7.95 -31.66 -5.91
N THR A 53 -8.52 -31.28 -7.06
CA THR A 53 -7.85 -30.46 -8.09
C THR A 53 -7.60 -29.05 -7.58
N LEU A 54 -8.58 -28.40 -6.94
CA LEU A 54 -8.40 -27.09 -6.31
C LEU A 54 -7.32 -27.15 -5.22
N THR A 55 -7.35 -28.17 -4.37
CA THR A 55 -6.34 -28.37 -3.31
C THR A 55 -4.95 -28.62 -3.89
N SER A 56 -4.86 -29.39 -4.99
CA SER A 56 -3.60 -29.65 -5.68
C SER A 56 -3.07 -28.39 -6.37
N LEU A 57 -3.94 -27.58 -6.98
CA LEU A 57 -3.56 -26.34 -7.64
C LEU A 57 -3.17 -25.27 -6.62
N LEU A 58 -3.89 -25.11 -5.51
CA LEU A 58 -3.48 -24.24 -4.40
C LEU A 58 -2.11 -24.61 -3.81
N ARG A 59 -1.73 -25.89 -3.91
CA ARG A 59 -0.41 -26.39 -3.48
C ARG A 59 0.67 -26.21 -4.54
N ALA A 60 0.31 -26.25 -5.82
CA ALA A 60 1.24 -26.22 -6.94
C ALA A 60 1.34 -24.85 -7.62
N ALA A 61 0.39 -23.94 -7.37
CA ALA A 61 0.37 -22.61 -7.93
C ALA A 61 1.58 -21.83 -7.42
N SER A 62 2.44 -21.43 -8.35
CA SER A 62 3.21 -20.21 -8.15
C SER A 62 2.25 -19.02 -8.10
N ILE A 63 2.71 -17.91 -7.54
CA ILE A 63 1.97 -16.63 -7.43
C ILE A 63 1.52 -16.11 -8.83
N GLU A 64 1.89 -16.76 -9.94
CA GLU A 64 1.74 -16.21 -11.29
C GLU A 64 0.58 -16.81 -12.11
N ASP A 65 -0.14 -17.84 -11.62
CA ASP A 65 -1.24 -18.47 -12.39
C ASP A 65 -2.62 -18.33 -11.74
N HIS A 66 -2.98 -17.10 -11.39
CA HIS A 66 -4.26 -16.80 -10.75
C HIS A 66 -5.48 -17.05 -11.67
N ASP A 67 -5.30 -17.07 -12.99
CA ASP A 67 -6.34 -17.45 -13.94
C ASP A 67 -6.70 -18.94 -13.83
N GLU A 68 -5.72 -19.85 -13.71
CA GLU A 68 -6.01 -21.27 -13.49
C GLU A 68 -6.60 -21.53 -12.10
N VAL A 69 -6.15 -20.81 -11.07
CA VAL A 69 -6.76 -20.86 -9.73
C VAL A 69 -8.24 -20.43 -9.80
N LEU A 70 -8.55 -19.36 -10.55
CA LEU A 70 -9.91 -18.89 -10.74
C LEU A 70 -10.77 -19.93 -11.48
N LYS A 71 -10.25 -20.56 -12.53
CA LYS A 71 -10.96 -21.64 -13.26
C LYS A 71 -11.26 -22.83 -12.35
N ALA A 72 -10.29 -23.25 -11.54
CA ALA A 72 -10.45 -24.35 -10.60
C ALA A 72 -11.47 -24.04 -9.50
N ALA A 73 -11.42 -22.84 -8.93
CA ALA A 73 -12.39 -22.39 -7.93
C ALA A 73 -13.82 -22.39 -8.50
N ASN A 74 -14.01 -21.88 -9.72
CA ASN A 74 -15.31 -21.90 -10.40
C ASN A 74 -15.80 -23.34 -10.67
N ALA A 75 -14.92 -24.28 -11.02
CA ALA A 75 -15.26 -25.68 -11.20
C ALA A 75 -15.69 -26.35 -9.87
N ALA A 76 -14.99 -26.05 -8.77
CA ALA A 76 -15.36 -26.53 -7.43
C ALA A 76 -16.71 -25.98 -6.97
N ILE A 77 -16.98 -24.68 -7.16
CA ILE A 77 -18.29 -24.07 -6.86
C ILE A 77 -19.42 -24.70 -7.70
N LYS A 78 -19.16 -25.03 -8.97
CA LYS A 78 -20.14 -25.70 -9.84
C LYS A 78 -20.47 -27.10 -9.34
N ALA A 79 -19.49 -27.82 -8.79
CA ALA A 79 -19.68 -29.14 -8.20
C ALA A 79 -20.38 -29.06 -6.82
N SER A 80 -20.05 -28.05 -6.02
CA SER A 80 -20.63 -27.81 -4.70
C SER A 80 -20.87 -26.31 -4.48
N LYS A 81 -22.12 -25.87 -4.65
CA LYS A 81 -22.49 -24.45 -4.54
C LYS A 81 -22.22 -23.83 -3.16
N GLY A 82 -22.19 -24.66 -2.12
CA GLY A 82 -21.96 -24.24 -0.74
C GLY A 82 -20.50 -24.35 -0.28
N ASP A 83 -19.56 -24.66 -1.18
CA ASP A 83 -18.14 -24.72 -0.85
C ASP A 83 -17.58 -23.31 -0.61
N LEU A 84 -17.57 -22.92 0.65
CA LEU A 84 -17.13 -21.61 1.10
C LEU A 84 -15.63 -21.36 0.79
N GLN A 85 -14.81 -22.41 0.86
CA GLN A 85 -13.39 -22.31 0.55
C GLN A 85 -13.18 -22.04 -0.94
N ALA A 86 -13.96 -22.68 -1.81
CA ALA A 86 -13.90 -22.42 -3.24
C ALA A 86 -14.36 -20.98 -3.57
N HIS A 87 -15.38 -20.47 -2.87
CA HIS A 87 -15.80 -19.07 -3.00
C HIS A 87 -14.76 -18.07 -2.52
N HIS A 88 -14.14 -18.28 -1.36
CA HIS A 88 -13.04 -17.45 -0.87
C HIS A 88 -11.87 -17.46 -1.85
N THR A 89 -11.48 -18.65 -2.34
CA THR A 89 -10.42 -18.80 -3.35
C THR A 89 -10.73 -18.04 -4.64
N ARG A 90 -11.99 -18.09 -5.11
CA ARG A 90 -12.46 -17.31 -6.26
C ARG A 90 -12.26 -15.80 -6.03
N VAL A 91 -12.62 -15.29 -4.85
CA VAL A 91 -12.46 -13.87 -4.51
C VAL A 91 -10.98 -13.48 -4.53
N VAL A 92 -10.12 -14.23 -3.83
CA VAL A 92 -8.67 -13.94 -3.80
C VAL A 92 -8.05 -13.97 -5.20
N ALA A 93 -8.39 -14.96 -6.02
CA ALA A 93 -7.90 -15.03 -7.39
C ALA A 93 -8.34 -13.83 -8.23
N LEU A 94 -9.57 -13.35 -8.07
CA LEU A 94 -10.05 -12.14 -8.75
C LEU A 94 -9.29 -10.88 -8.29
N LEU A 95 -8.96 -10.78 -7.00
CA LEU A 95 -8.16 -9.67 -6.49
C LEU A 95 -6.75 -9.66 -7.07
N ASN A 96 -6.08 -10.81 -7.12
CA ASN A 96 -4.72 -10.88 -7.69
C ASN A 96 -4.69 -10.72 -9.22
N LEU A 97 -5.84 -10.81 -9.89
CA LEU A 97 -6.01 -10.48 -11.31
C LEU A 97 -6.44 -9.03 -11.54
N ASP A 98 -6.42 -8.20 -10.50
CA ASP A 98 -6.91 -6.80 -10.50
C ASP A 98 -8.39 -6.65 -10.93
N ARG A 99 -9.19 -7.72 -10.80
CA ARG A 99 -10.62 -7.75 -11.16
C ARG A 99 -11.49 -7.38 -9.95
N TRP A 100 -11.30 -6.17 -9.44
CA TRP A 100 -11.90 -5.69 -8.19
C TRP A 100 -13.43 -5.73 -8.16
N ASP A 101 -14.10 -5.25 -9.21
CA ASP A 101 -15.55 -5.28 -9.33
C ASP A 101 -16.09 -6.73 -9.35
N ASP A 102 -15.35 -7.64 -10.00
CA ASP A 102 -15.71 -9.05 -10.06
C ASP A 102 -15.58 -9.71 -8.68
N ALA A 103 -14.54 -9.36 -7.92
CA ALA A 103 -14.38 -9.82 -6.55
C ALA A 103 -15.55 -9.36 -5.65
N LEU A 104 -15.97 -8.09 -5.77
CA LEU A 104 -17.14 -7.58 -5.03
C LEU A 104 -18.45 -8.27 -5.44
N ARG A 105 -18.64 -8.55 -6.74
CA ARG A 105 -19.79 -9.35 -7.21
C ARG A 105 -19.74 -10.78 -6.67
N ALA A 106 -18.57 -11.42 -6.70
CA ALA A 106 -18.38 -12.77 -6.20
C ALA A 106 -18.66 -12.88 -4.69
N LEU A 107 -18.34 -11.84 -3.92
CA LEU A 107 -18.67 -11.73 -2.50
C LEU A 107 -20.19 -11.65 -2.28
N ALA A 108 -20.86 -10.76 -3.00
CA ALA A 108 -22.31 -10.59 -2.90
C ALA A 108 -23.07 -11.88 -3.31
N GLU A 109 -22.59 -12.60 -4.32
CA GLU A 109 -23.14 -13.90 -4.74
C GLU A 109 -22.95 -15.01 -3.69
N GLY A 110 -21.85 -14.97 -2.93
CA GLY A 110 -21.55 -15.96 -1.90
C GLY A 110 -22.31 -15.77 -0.59
N GLY A 111 -22.99 -14.63 -0.43
CA GLY A 111 -23.87 -14.31 0.69
C GLY A 111 -23.14 -13.91 1.98
N ASP A 112 -23.93 -13.57 3.00
CA ASP A 112 -23.47 -12.92 4.25
C ASP A 112 -22.32 -13.66 4.96
N ARG A 113 -22.32 -14.99 4.92
CA ARG A 113 -21.27 -15.78 5.56
C ARG A 113 -19.91 -15.57 4.89
N LEU A 114 -19.88 -15.57 3.55
CA LEU A 114 -18.65 -15.31 2.80
C LEU A 114 -18.20 -13.87 3.03
N GLU A 115 -19.13 -12.90 2.98
CA GLU A 115 -18.79 -11.50 3.23
C GLU A 115 -18.17 -11.29 4.62
N ALA A 116 -18.67 -11.98 5.65
CA ALA A 116 -18.14 -11.92 7.00
C ALA A 116 -16.74 -12.54 7.13
N GLU A 117 -16.42 -13.58 6.34
CA GLU A 117 -15.09 -14.21 6.31
C GLU A 117 -14.09 -13.41 5.45
N CYS A 118 -14.57 -12.61 4.49
CA CYS A 118 -13.76 -11.87 3.50
C CYS A 118 -13.74 -10.35 3.71
N LEU A 119 -13.80 -9.88 4.97
CA LEU A 119 -13.87 -8.43 5.27
C LEU A 119 -12.65 -7.66 4.73
N LEU A 120 -11.46 -8.26 4.80
CA LEU A 120 -10.22 -7.68 4.31
C LEU A 120 -10.24 -7.53 2.78
N GLU A 121 -10.60 -8.61 2.08
CA GLU A 121 -10.73 -8.68 0.63
C GLU A 121 -11.76 -7.68 0.12
N LYS A 122 -12.92 -7.57 0.79
CA LYS A 122 -13.95 -6.60 0.47
C LYS A 122 -13.46 -5.16 0.64
N ALA A 123 -12.82 -4.87 1.77
CA ALA A 123 -12.25 -3.55 2.03
C ALA A 123 -11.16 -3.19 1.00
N TYR A 124 -10.33 -4.17 0.63
CA TYR A 124 -9.24 -3.97 -0.33
C TYR A 124 -9.76 -3.67 -1.74
N ALA A 125 -10.76 -4.43 -2.21
CA ALA A 125 -11.42 -4.15 -3.48
C ALA A 125 -12.05 -2.74 -3.51
N LEU A 126 -12.74 -2.35 -2.43
CA LEU A 126 -13.31 -1.00 -2.30
C LEU A 126 -12.21 0.08 -2.35
N TYR A 127 -11.08 -0.15 -1.67
CA TYR A 127 -9.93 0.74 -1.69
C TYR A 127 -9.35 0.90 -3.11
N LYS A 128 -9.11 -0.20 -3.83
CA LYS A 128 -8.55 -0.17 -5.19
C LYS A 128 -9.49 0.49 -6.20
N LEU A 129 -10.81 0.36 -6.00
CA LEU A 129 -11.83 1.07 -6.78
C LEU A 129 -12.02 2.55 -6.39
N GLY A 130 -11.31 3.04 -5.36
CA GLY A 130 -11.47 4.41 -4.85
C GLY A 130 -12.79 4.67 -4.11
N ARG A 131 -13.52 3.62 -3.73
CA ARG A 131 -14.76 3.68 -2.93
C ARG A 131 -14.40 3.79 -1.44
N LEU A 132 -13.68 4.86 -1.10
CA LEU A 132 -12.98 5.01 0.17
C LEU A 132 -13.92 5.12 1.37
N GLU A 133 -15.03 5.84 1.23
CA GLU A 133 -16.03 6.00 2.30
C GLU A 133 -16.72 4.67 2.65
N GLU A 134 -16.92 3.81 1.66
CA GLU A 134 -17.46 2.46 1.88
C GLU A 134 -16.45 1.56 2.58
N ALA A 135 -15.17 1.63 2.18
CA ALA A 135 -14.08 0.91 2.85
C ALA A 135 -13.94 1.36 4.31
N GLU A 136 -13.98 2.68 4.56
CA GLU A 136 -13.92 3.23 5.91
C GLU A 136 -15.09 2.74 6.78
N LYS A 137 -16.33 2.82 6.25
CA LYS A 137 -17.52 2.35 6.98
C LYS A 137 -17.43 0.87 7.33
N LEU A 138 -16.93 0.04 6.40
CA LEU A 138 -16.73 -1.39 6.63
C LEU A 138 -15.77 -1.63 7.80
N VAL A 139 -14.61 -0.98 7.78
CA VAL A 139 -13.60 -1.08 8.85
C VAL A 139 -14.18 -0.63 10.20
N GLN A 140 -14.86 0.51 10.25
CA GLN A 140 -15.45 1.07 11.47
C GLN A 140 -16.58 0.21 12.05
N SER A 141 -17.35 -0.47 11.19
CA SER A 141 -18.43 -1.36 11.62
C SER A 141 -17.96 -2.73 12.11
N THR A 142 -16.68 -3.05 11.93
CA THR A 142 -16.10 -4.33 12.37
C THR A 142 -15.67 -4.22 13.83
N SER A 143 -16.27 -5.02 14.72
CA SER A 143 -15.98 -4.94 16.17
C SER A 143 -14.53 -5.28 16.52
N GLU A 144 -13.98 -6.31 15.87
CA GLU A 144 -12.63 -6.82 16.12
C GLU A 144 -11.88 -6.96 14.80
N PRO A 145 -11.46 -5.84 14.18
CA PRO A 145 -10.80 -5.89 12.88
C PRO A 145 -9.43 -6.55 13.03
N SER A 146 -9.08 -7.43 12.07
CA SER A 146 -7.73 -8.00 12.00
C SER A 146 -6.67 -6.90 11.87
N ARG A 147 -5.42 -7.21 12.21
CA ARG A 147 -4.29 -6.27 12.05
C ARG A 147 -4.19 -5.72 10.63
N ALA A 148 -4.33 -6.60 9.63
CA ALA A 148 -4.33 -6.23 8.21
C ALA A 148 -5.52 -5.32 7.86
N LEU A 149 -6.72 -5.57 8.40
CA LEU A 149 -7.87 -4.70 8.17
C LEU A 149 -7.68 -3.32 8.81
N ARG A 150 -7.01 -3.24 9.98
CA ARG A 150 -6.62 -1.96 10.60
C ARG A 150 -5.59 -1.20 9.76
N GLN A 151 -4.59 -1.89 9.21
CA GLN A 151 -3.62 -1.29 8.30
C GLN A 151 -4.29 -0.69 7.06
N LEU A 152 -5.19 -1.45 6.43
CA LEU A 152 -5.95 -0.95 5.30
C LEU A 152 -6.84 0.23 5.70
N GLY A 153 -7.44 0.20 6.89
CA GLY A 153 -8.16 1.34 7.45
C GLY A 153 -7.31 2.61 7.57
N ALA A 154 -6.04 2.48 7.98
CA ALA A 154 -5.10 3.61 8.02
C ALA A 154 -4.77 4.13 6.61
N GLN A 155 -4.59 3.25 5.62
CA GLN A 155 -4.38 3.62 4.21
C GLN A 155 -5.60 4.32 3.60
N VAL A 156 -6.82 3.84 3.93
CA VAL A 156 -8.08 4.49 3.56
C VAL A 156 -8.16 5.89 4.18
N ALA A 157 -7.88 6.01 5.48
CA ALA A 157 -7.87 7.29 6.19
C ALA A 157 -6.85 8.27 5.57
N TYR A 158 -5.67 7.79 5.20
CA TYR A 158 -4.66 8.60 4.51
C TYR A 158 -5.19 9.15 3.17
N ARG A 159 -5.82 8.31 2.33
CA ARG A 159 -6.40 8.75 1.05
C ARG A 159 -7.62 9.66 1.19
N LEU A 160 -8.33 9.58 2.31
CA LEU A 160 -9.40 10.51 2.69
C LEU A 160 -8.85 11.80 3.34
N GLU A 161 -7.53 11.98 3.38
CA GLU A 161 -6.84 13.11 4.04
C GLU A 161 -7.11 13.22 5.55
N LYS A 162 -7.56 12.13 6.17
CA LYS A 162 -7.76 11.99 7.63
C LYS A 162 -6.45 11.61 8.31
N PHE A 163 -5.42 12.44 8.14
CA PHE A 163 -4.04 12.11 8.53
C PHE A 163 -3.85 11.86 10.03
N GLN A 164 -4.65 12.51 10.90
CA GLN A 164 -4.59 12.26 12.34
C GLN A 164 -5.06 10.85 12.70
N ASP A 165 -6.11 10.36 12.04
CA ASP A 165 -6.67 9.02 12.24
C ASP A 165 -5.70 7.95 11.72
N ALA A 166 -5.10 8.19 10.55
CA ALA A 166 -4.04 7.35 10.00
C ALA A 166 -2.83 7.27 10.96
N ALA A 167 -2.32 8.41 11.44
CA ALA A 167 -1.17 8.46 12.35
C ALA A 167 -1.46 7.76 13.69
N SER A 168 -2.67 7.94 14.24
CA SER A 168 -3.09 7.23 15.45
C SER A 168 -3.10 5.72 15.25
N THR A 169 -3.58 5.26 14.09
CA THR A 169 -3.64 3.83 13.78
C THR A 169 -2.26 3.23 13.56
N TYR A 170 -1.38 3.89 12.79
CA TYR A 170 -0.01 3.42 12.58
C TYR A 170 0.80 3.37 13.89
N ARG A 171 0.73 4.41 14.73
CA ARG A 171 1.41 4.40 16.05
C ARG A 171 0.96 3.24 16.92
N ARG A 172 -0.33 2.90 16.89
CA ARG A 172 -0.88 1.75 17.62
C ARG A 172 -0.36 0.44 17.05
N LEU A 173 -0.33 0.28 15.72
CA LEU A 173 0.19 -0.92 15.05
C LEU A 173 1.68 -1.14 15.33
N GLU A 174 2.48 -0.08 15.39
CA GLU A 174 3.90 -0.14 15.78
C GLU A 174 4.07 -0.57 17.23
N THR A 175 3.27 -0.02 18.15
CA THR A 175 3.33 -0.33 19.59
C THR A 175 2.89 -1.75 19.91
N GLU A 176 1.86 -2.25 19.22
CA GLU A 176 1.35 -3.62 19.38
C GLU A 176 2.38 -4.67 18.94
N GLY A 177 3.27 -4.33 17.99
CA GLY A 177 4.20 -5.28 17.37
C GLY A 177 3.47 -6.45 16.70
N GLY A 178 4.18 -7.58 16.54
CA GLY A 178 3.59 -8.82 16.02
C GLY A 178 3.21 -8.77 14.54
N GLY A 179 3.84 -7.89 13.77
CA GLY A 179 3.69 -7.84 12.32
C GLY A 179 4.35 -9.02 11.61
N ARG A 180 3.99 -9.21 10.34
CA ARG A 180 4.65 -10.17 9.45
C ARG A 180 6.08 -9.70 9.12
N PRO A 181 7.02 -10.60 8.75
CA PRO A 181 8.30 -10.19 8.20
C PRO A 181 8.11 -9.22 7.03
N GLY A 182 8.87 -8.13 6.98
CA GLY A 182 8.72 -7.06 5.98
C GLY A 182 7.72 -5.96 6.34
N GLU A 183 6.67 -6.28 7.11
CA GLU A 183 5.59 -5.33 7.44
C GLU A 183 6.09 -4.08 8.19
N GLU A 184 7.17 -4.20 8.96
CA GLU A 184 7.76 -3.07 9.69
C GLU A 184 8.24 -1.96 8.73
N ASN A 185 8.81 -2.34 7.58
CA ASN A 185 9.25 -1.36 6.59
C ASN A 185 8.06 -0.63 5.96
N ASP A 186 7.00 -1.37 5.61
CA ASP A 186 5.79 -0.81 5.00
C ASP A 186 5.07 0.14 5.95
N LEU A 187 4.99 -0.26 7.22
CA LEU A 187 4.48 0.60 8.28
C LEU A 187 5.32 1.86 8.40
N ARG A 188 6.65 1.75 8.42
CA ARG A 188 7.55 2.92 8.50
C ARG A 188 7.35 3.88 7.34
N ILE A 189 7.29 3.38 6.10
CA ILE A 189 7.05 4.20 4.90
C ILE A 189 5.75 4.97 5.06
N ASN A 190 4.66 4.28 5.41
CA ASN A 190 3.33 4.85 5.56
C ASN A 190 3.21 5.81 6.77
N THR A 191 3.88 5.51 7.87
CA THR A 191 3.98 6.38 9.05
C THR A 191 4.65 7.70 8.67
N LEU A 192 5.83 7.65 8.04
CA LEU A 192 6.57 8.85 7.62
C LEU A 192 5.80 9.67 6.58
N ALA A 193 5.10 9.00 5.66
CA ALA A 193 4.22 9.65 4.71
C ALA A 193 3.12 10.45 5.40
N THR A 194 2.47 9.82 6.39
CA THR A 194 1.42 10.44 7.19
C THR A 194 1.96 11.60 8.03
N HIS A 195 3.15 11.44 8.62
CA HIS A 195 3.82 12.50 9.38
C HIS A 195 4.16 13.71 8.51
N ALA A 196 4.70 13.48 7.31
CA ALA A 196 4.96 14.54 6.36
C ALA A 196 3.68 15.30 6.00
N GLN A 197 2.57 14.58 5.73
CA GLN A 197 1.29 15.23 5.46
C GLN A 197 0.75 16.04 6.64
N LEU A 198 0.90 15.56 7.88
CA LEU A 198 0.53 16.33 9.06
C LEU A 198 1.31 17.65 9.14
N GLU A 199 2.62 17.65 8.88
CA GLU A 199 3.43 18.87 8.84
C GLU A 199 2.98 19.82 7.72
N TRP A 200 2.75 19.32 6.50
CA TRP A 200 2.27 20.13 5.37
C TRP A 200 0.91 20.77 5.60
N ASN A 201 0.05 20.13 6.39
CA ASN A 201 -1.27 20.63 6.76
C ASN A 201 -1.25 21.49 8.04
N GLY A 202 -0.07 21.81 8.59
CA GLY A 202 0.06 22.60 9.82
C GLY A 202 -0.40 21.87 11.08
N LEU A 203 -0.58 20.56 11.00
CA LEU A 203 -1.00 19.67 12.09
C LEU A 203 0.18 18.93 12.74
N GLY A 204 1.43 19.25 12.37
CA GLY A 204 2.64 18.61 12.91
C GLY A 204 2.78 18.65 14.44
N GLY A 205 2.07 19.55 15.13
CA GLY A 205 2.04 19.62 16.59
C GLY A 205 1.41 18.40 17.29
N VAL A 206 0.73 17.51 16.56
CA VAL A 206 0.22 16.23 17.10
C VAL A 206 1.29 15.14 17.17
N LEU A 207 2.43 15.34 16.51
CA LEU A 207 3.56 14.43 16.52
C LEU A 207 4.48 14.73 17.69
N ALA A 208 4.98 13.69 18.35
CA ALA A 208 6.02 13.86 19.36
C ALA A 208 7.31 14.36 18.69
N GLU A 209 8.12 15.16 19.39
CA GLU A 209 9.33 15.74 18.76
C GLU A 209 10.26 14.67 18.18
N LYS A 210 10.37 13.50 18.83
CA LYS A 210 11.13 12.35 18.30
C LYS A 210 10.58 11.80 16.97
N GLU A 211 9.26 11.80 16.77
CA GLU A 211 8.59 11.29 15.56
C GLU A 211 8.79 12.24 14.37
N ARG A 212 9.22 13.48 14.64
CA ARG A 212 9.50 14.52 13.64
C ARG A 212 10.96 14.51 13.19
N GLN A 213 11.83 13.74 13.84
CA GLN A 213 13.25 13.67 13.52
C GLN A 213 13.53 12.39 12.71
N PRO A 214 14.21 12.49 11.55
CA PRO A 214 14.62 11.30 10.80
C PRO A 214 15.51 10.39 11.66
N SER A 215 15.23 9.09 11.67
CA SER A 215 16.04 8.07 12.34
C SER A 215 17.13 7.52 11.42
N ARG A 216 17.97 6.59 11.91
CA ARG A 216 18.98 5.94 11.05
C ARG A 216 18.34 4.94 10.09
N GLU A 217 17.34 4.24 10.58
CA GLU A 217 16.55 3.24 9.86
C GLU A 217 15.83 3.90 8.67
N ASP A 218 15.39 5.15 8.80
CA ASP A 218 14.79 5.91 7.70
C ASP A 218 15.75 6.11 6.51
N LEU A 219 17.07 5.98 6.71
CA LEU A 219 18.10 6.16 5.68
C LEU A 219 18.58 4.82 5.07
N GLU A 220 17.90 3.71 5.34
CA GLU A 220 18.25 2.38 4.82
C GLU A 220 17.56 2.06 3.49
N ALA A 221 16.38 2.64 3.24
CA ALA A 221 15.63 2.53 1.98
C ALA A 221 15.29 3.92 1.41
N PHE A 222 15.03 4.01 0.10
CA PHE A 222 14.91 5.32 -0.55
C PHE A 222 13.57 6.01 -0.24
N GLU A 223 12.51 5.24 -0.06
CA GLU A 223 11.14 5.65 0.25
C GLU A 223 11.03 6.31 1.63
N PRO A 224 11.48 5.69 2.75
CA PRO A 224 11.45 6.35 4.05
C PRO A 224 12.37 7.57 4.07
N ALA A 225 13.54 7.53 3.41
CA ALA A 225 14.43 8.68 3.31
C ALA A 225 13.78 9.86 2.57
N TYR A 226 13.03 9.57 1.50
CA TYR A 226 12.25 10.56 0.76
C TYR A 226 11.13 11.16 1.62
N ASN A 227 10.35 10.32 2.32
CA ASN A 227 9.26 10.77 3.17
C ASN A 227 9.77 11.62 4.35
N ALA A 228 10.88 11.21 4.97
CA ALA A 228 11.56 12.01 5.99
C ALA A 228 12.05 13.36 5.45
N ALA A 229 12.55 13.39 4.20
CA ALA A 229 12.90 14.64 3.54
C ALA A 229 11.67 15.54 3.35
N CYS A 230 10.53 14.98 2.91
CA CYS A 230 9.28 15.72 2.76
C CYS A 230 8.82 16.36 4.08
N GLY A 231 8.95 15.66 5.21
CA GLY A 231 8.68 16.22 6.53
C GLY A 231 9.66 17.34 6.94
N CYS A 232 10.92 17.28 6.51
CA CYS A 232 11.87 18.39 6.69
C CYS A 232 11.50 19.61 5.84
N ILE A 233 11.06 19.38 4.60
CA ILE A 233 10.62 20.44 3.68
C ILE A 233 9.41 21.17 4.23
N ALA A 234 8.41 20.44 4.73
CA ALA A 234 7.20 21.01 5.33
C ALA A 234 7.53 21.98 6.49
N ARG A 235 8.57 21.66 7.26
CA ARG A 235 9.06 22.49 8.38
C ARG A 235 10.03 23.60 7.96
N GLY A 236 10.40 23.66 6.68
CA GLY A 236 11.37 24.62 6.15
C GLY A 236 12.84 24.29 6.44
N ASP A 237 13.16 23.08 6.92
CA ASP A 237 14.54 22.60 7.09
C ASP A 237 15.09 22.08 5.76
N PHE A 238 15.31 23.01 4.82
CA PHE A 238 15.80 22.70 3.47
C PHE A 238 17.20 22.09 3.46
N SER A 239 18.06 22.49 4.41
CA SER A 239 19.43 21.97 4.52
C SER A 239 19.41 20.48 4.80
N ARG A 240 18.60 20.04 5.78
CA ARG A 240 18.46 18.61 6.09
C ARG A 240 17.72 17.87 5.00
N ALA A 241 16.66 18.44 4.45
CA ALA A 241 15.93 17.85 3.33
C ALA A 241 16.86 17.55 2.14
N SER A 242 17.80 18.45 1.81
CA SER A 242 18.76 18.22 0.73
C SER A 242 19.68 17.03 0.98
N VAL A 243 20.06 16.75 2.23
CA VAL A 243 20.89 15.59 2.58
C VAL A 243 20.09 14.31 2.42
N LEU A 244 18.85 14.31 2.90
CA LEU A 244 17.95 13.14 2.82
C LEU A 244 17.54 12.81 1.38
N LEU A 245 17.23 13.82 0.56
CA LEU A 245 16.92 13.61 -0.86
C LEU A 245 18.11 13.06 -1.64
N LYS A 246 19.32 13.55 -1.35
CA LYS A 246 20.54 12.96 -1.92
C LYS A 246 20.67 11.49 -1.51
N ARG A 247 20.48 11.17 -0.23
CA ARG A 247 20.52 9.78 0.27
C ARG A 247 19.46 8.91 -0.41
N SER A 248 18.22 9.38 -0.51
CA SER A 248 17.12 8.69 -1.18
C SER A 248 17.46 8.39 -2.63
N ARG A 249 17.98 9.39 -3.38
CA ARG A 249 18.46 9.19 -4.74
C ARG A 249 19.55 8.13 -4.84
N ASP A 250 20.60 8.25 -4.02
CA ASP A 250 21.75 7.34 -4.05
C ASP A 250 21.30 5.88 -3.75
N LEU A 251 20.31 5.69 -2.88
CA LEU A 251 19.69 4.40 -2.59
C LEU A 251 18.87 3.86 -3.77
N CYS A 252 18.03 4.71 -4.38
CA CYS A 252 17.22 4.33 -5.53
C CYS A 252 18.09 3.93 -6.75
N GLU A 253 19.17 4.69 -7.01
CA GLU A 253 20.13 4.38 -8.08
C GLU A 253 20.84 3.04 -7.84
N ALA A 254 21.19 2.76 -6.58
CA ALA A 254 21.88 1.54 -6.16
C ALA A 254 20.97 0.30 -6.04
N SER A 255 19.64 0.46 -6.05
CA SER A 255 18.72 -0.67 -5.88
C SER A 255 18.90 -1.73 -6.98
N GLU A 256 19.09 -2.99 -6.60
CA GLU A 256 19.16 -4.11 -7.55
C GLU A 256 17.77 -4.70 -7.86
N GLU A 257 16.75 -4.29 -7.11
CA GLU A 257 15.37 -4.78 -7.21
C GLU A 257 14.57 -4.05 -8.31
N LEU A 258 15.04 -2.88 -8.74
CA LEU A 258 14.38 -2.04 -9.72
C LEU A 258 15.02 -2.17 -11.11
N SER A 259 14.19 -2.40 -12.12
CA SER A 259 14.57 -2.25 -13.52
C SER A 259 14.99 -0.80 -13.84
N PRO A 260 15.76 -0.56 -14.92
CA PRO A 260 16.11 0.80 -15.33
C PRO A 260 14.88 1.70 -15.54
N GLU A 261 13.78 1.14 -16.04
CA GLU A 261 12.49 1.81 -16.22
C GLU A 261 11.91 2.25 -14.87
N GLN A 262 11.76 1.31 -13.93
CA GLN A 262 11.24 1.61 -12.58
C GLN A 262 12.13 2.62 -11.86
N LYS A 263 13.46 2.50 -11.93
CA LYS A 263 14.37 3.50 -11.35
C LYS A 263 14.10 4.90 -11.88
N ARG A 264 13.84 5.07 -13.18
CA ARG A 264 13.53 6.39 -13.74
C ARG A 264 12.23 6.95 -13.17
N GLU A 265 11.21 6.11 -13.00
CA GLU A 265 9.91 6.49 -12.43
C GLU A 265 10.06 6.92 -10.96
N GLU A 266 10.80 6.15 -10.16
CA GLU A 266 11.01 6.44 -8.73
C GLU A 266 11.96 7.62 -8.49
N LEU A 267 12.93 7.84 -9.39
CA LEU A 267 13.85 8.97 -9.31
C LEU A 267 13.18 10.30 -9.62
N LEU A 268 12.18 10.33 -10.50
CA LEU A 268 11.51 11.56 -10.90
C LEU A 268 11.01 12.41 -9.71
N PRO A 269 10.21 11.87 -8.76
CA PRO A 269 9.74 12.66 -7.61
C PRO A 269 10.89 13.08 -6.69
N ILE A 270 11.95 12.28 -6.54
CA ILE A 270 13.13 12.61 -5.75
C ILE A 270 13.86 13.81 -6.36
N LEU A 271 14.11 13.77 -7.67
CA LEU A 271 14.82 14.81 -8.42
C LEU A 271 14.03 16.12 -8.43
N VAL A 272 12.72 16.07 -8.70
CA VAL A 272 11.86 17.27 -8.66
C VAL A 272 11.89 17.92 -7.29
N GLN A 273 11.74 17.12 -6.23
CA GLN A 273 11.72 17.62 -4.86
C GLN A 273 13.07 18.20 -4.46
N HIS A 274 14.18 17.59 -4.92
CA HIS A 274 15.53 18.06 -4.64
C HIS A 274 15.87 19.35 -5.41
N THR A 275 15.44 19.49 -6.66
CA THR A 275 15.55 20.73 -7.44
C THR A 275 14.86 21.89 -6.71
N TYR A 276 13.65 21.65 -6.19
CA TYR A 276 12.95 22.64 -5.37
C TYR A 276 13.76 23.03 -4.13
N VAL A 277 14.25 22.05 -3.37
CA VAL A 277 15.06 22.30 -2.16
C VAL A 277 16.33 23.09 -2.48
N LEU A 278 17.06 22.74 -3.55
CA LEU A 278 18.26 23.45 -3.99
C LEU A 278 17.94 24.90 -4.37
N THR A 279 16.82 25.14 -5.05
CA THR A 279 16.33 26.48 -5.38
C THR A 279 16.04 27.29 -4.10
N ARG A 280 15.36 26.66 -3.12
CA ARG A 280 15.07 27.29 -1.81
C ARG A 280 16.34 27.61 -0.99
N LEU A 281 17.44 26.91 -1.25
CA LEU A 281 18.76 27.15 -0.66
C LEU A 281 19.62 28.16 -1.46
N GLY A 282 19.14 28.68 -2.59
CA GLY A 282 19.92 29.57 -3.47
C GLY A 282 21.04 28.86 -4.26
N LYS A 283 20.99 27.53 -4.36
CA LYS A 283 21.97 26.70 -5.08
C LYS A 283 21.56 26.54 -6.55
N GLU A 284 21.42 27.65 -7.27
CA GLU A 284 20.85 27.69 -8.61
C GLU A 284 21.59 26.80 -9.63
N ALA A 285 22.93 26.77 -9.57
CA ALA A 285 23.74 25.95 -10.47
C ALA A 285 23.50 24.44 -10.26
N GLU A 286 23.37 23.99 -9.00
CA GLU A 286 23.07 22.60 -8.67
C GLU A 286 21.63 22.25 -9.07
N ALA A 287 20.67 23.16 -8.80
CA ALA A 287 19.27 22.98 -9.19
C ALA A 287 19.10 22.84 -10.71
N ALA A 288 19.72 23.72 -11.48
CA ALA A 288 19.67 23.67 -12.95
C ALA A 288 20.37 22.42 -13.53
N ALA A 289 21.41 21.91 -12.86
CA ALA A 289 22.04 20.65 -13.25
C ALA A 289 21.08 19.46 -13.04
N LEU A 290 20.35 19.45 -11.93
CA LEU A 290 19.39 18.41 -11.62
C LEU A 290 18.17 18.48 -12.54
N GLU A 291 17.66 19.68 -12.83
CA GLU A 291 16.56 19.88 -13.78
C GLU A 291 16.88 19.32 -15.16
N ARG A 292 18.12 19.50 -15.65
CA ARG A 292 18.56 18.92 -16.93
C ARG A 292 18.62 17.38 -16.93
N SER A 293 18.75 16.75 -15.77
CA SER A 293 18.69 15.28 -15.65
C SER A 293 17.27 14.72 -15.62
N ILE A 294 16.26 15.57 -15.42
CA ILE A 294 14.86 15.18 -15.49
C ILE A 294 14.49 15.12 -16.98
N VAL A 295 14.48 13.91 -17.55
CA VAL A 295 13.98 13.69 -18.90
C VAL A 295 12.46 13.68 -18.84
N PRO A 296 11.74 14.56 -19.56
CA PRO A 296 10.29 14.47 -19.66
C PRO A 296 9.92 13.16 -20.32
N SER A 297 9.05 12.37 -19.69
CA SER A 297 8.39 11.24 -20.34
C SER A 297 7.57 11.77 -21.53
N GLU A 298 7.83 11.28 -22.73
CA GLU A 298 6.99 11.53 -23.92
C GLU A 298 5.61 10.89 -23.81
#